data_AF-A0A8J2LW91-F1
#
_entry.id   AF-A0A8J2LW91-F1
#
_cell.length_a   1.000
_cell.length_b   1.000
_cell.length_c   1.000
_cell.angle_alpha   90.00
_cell.angle_beta   90.00
_cell.angle_gamma   90.00
#
_symmetry.space_group_name_H-M   'P 1'
#
loop_
_entity.id
_entity.type
_entity.pdbx_description
1 polymer ?
#
loop_
_entity_poly.entity_id
_entity_poly.type
_entity_poly.pdbx_seq_one_letter_code
_entity_poly.pdbx_strand_id
1 'polypeptide(L)'
;MQRIGWFDAFRENGDPTWFGENRTPVLFDLQIFALSSIFITSFLAFLIILPGVRHYRIASTIAFVLSVTVGAIIIISIHHPSWHQGSIRIYSAYRAFTSDKLDAILGVRMGLKHLNVTLTSVPTSGTEQYSLNDLKYNERFEFLNVFSMEMELEKSLKKGLPYPILKIIEYLSVDRAGFIWGRQYRLTGHYTICLLW
;
A
#
# COMPACT_ATOMS: atom_id res chain seq x y z
N MET A 1 -12.33 51.92 -1.99
CA MET A 1 -10.98 51.60 -2.52
C MET A 1 -10.26 50.74 -1.49
N GLN A 2 -10.25 49.41 -1.66
CA GLN A 2 -9.45 48.52 -0.83
C GLN A 2 -7.97 48.72 -1.19
N ARG A 3 -7.12 49.00 -0.18
CA ARG A 3 -5.67 49.03 -0.35
C ARG A 3 -5.19 47.58 -0.33
N ILE A 4 -4.74 47.09 -1.48
CA ILE A 4 -4.08 45.78 -1.62
C ILE A 4 -2.81 45.82 -0.76
N GLY A 5 -2.77 45.01 0.30
CA GLY A 5 -1.60 44.87 1.17
C GLY A 5 -0.55 43.96 0.54
N TRP A 6 0.72 44.09 0.94
CA TRP A 6 1.81 43.23 0.45
C TRP A 6 1.57 41.73 0.74
N PHE A 7 0.71 41.42 1.72
CA PHE A 7 0.30 40.06 2.09
C PHE A 7 -0.99 39.56 1.42
N ASP A 8 -1.50 40.28 0.41
CA ASP A 8 -2.76 39.96 -0.28
C ASP A 8 -2.56 39.23 -1.62
N ALA A 9 -1.30 38.97 -2.01
CA ALA A 9 -1.00 38.20 -3.21
C ALA A 9 -1.52 36.76 -3.07
N PHE A 10 -2.33 36.32 -4.03
CA PHE A 10 -2.97 34.98 -4.09
C PHE A 10 -4.00 34.69 -2.99
N ARG A 11 -4.54 35.73 -2.32
CA ARG A 11 -5.67 35.60 -1.40
C ARG A 11 -6.91 36.23 -2.02
N GLU A 12 -8.03 35.54 -1.94
CA GLU A 12 -9.33 36.17 -2.19
C GLU A 12 -9.74 36.92 -0.90
N ASN A 13 -9.91 38.24 -1.01
CA ASN A 13 -10.56 39.09 0.00
C ASN A 13 -9.94 39.17 1.42
N GLY A 14 -8.65 38.89 1.58
CA GLY A 14 -8.00 38.95 2.90
C GLY A 14 -8.45 37.84 3.87
N ASP A 15 -9.16 36.82 3.37
CA ASP A 15 -9.52 35.63 4.14
C ASP A 15 -8.27 34.77 4.44
N PRO A 16 -8.31 33.93 5.49
CA PRO A 16 -7.23 32.99 5.76
C PRO A 16 -6.98 32.13 4.52
N THR A 17 -5.72 31.72 4.31
CA THR A 17 -5.34 30.85 3.18
C THR A 17 -6.13 29.55 3.25
N TRP A 18 -7.22 29.46 2.50
CA TRP A 18 -8.07 28.29 2.39
C TRP A 18 -7.72 27.56 1.11
N PHE A 19 -6.85 26.57 1.23
CA PHE A 19 -6.71 25.57 0.20
C PHE A 19 -7.88 24.59 0.40
N GLY A 20 -8.84 24.59 -0.52
CA GLY A 20 -9.99 23.69 -0.45
C GLY A 20 -9.58 22.22 -0.32
N GLU A 21 -10.52 21.34 0.00
CA GLU A 21 -10.23 19.92 0.17
C GLU A 21 -9.78 19.29 -1.15
N ASN A 22 -8.47 19.20 -1.37
CA ASN A 22 -7.87 18.51 -2.49
C ASN A 22 -7.09 17.29 -1.97
N ARG A 23 -7.81 16.32 -1.42
CA ARG A 23 -7.22 15.07 -0.93
C ARG A 23 -6.83 14.21 -2.13
N THR A 24 -5.57 14.30 -2.56
CA THR A 24 -5.04 13.37 -3.55
C THR A 24 -4.81 12.01 -2.89
N PRO A 25 -5.44 10.92 -3.35
CA PRO A 25 -5.18 9.60 -2.81
C PRO A 25 -3.73 9.21 -3.11
N VAL A 26 -3.12 8.45 -2.20
CA VAL A 26 -1.81 7.85 -2.46
C VAL A 26 -1.95 6.83 -3.57
N LEU A 27 -1.51 7.19 -4.78
CA LEU A 27 -1.62 6.33 -5.98
C LEU A 27 -0.61 5.18 -5.98
N PHE A 28 0.57 5.40 -5.39
CA PHE A 28 1.68 4.44 -5.40
C PHE A 28 2.31 4.31 -4.02
N ASP A 29 2.81 3.12 -3.70
CA ASP A 29 3.68 2.93 -2.54
C ASP A 29 4.99 3.71 -2.75
N LEU A 30 5.19 4.74 -1.92
CA LEU A 30 6.35 5.62 -1.97
C LEU A 30 7.66 4.85 -1.82
N GLN A 31 7.69 3.77 -1.03
CA GLN A 31 8.90 2.97 -0.83
C GLN A 31 9.29 2.26 -2.12
N ILE A 32 8.33 1.65 -2.80
CA ILE A 32 8.56 0.91 -4.05
C ILE A 32 8.94 1.87 -5.17
N PHE A 33 8.29 3.02 -5.24
CA PHE A 33 8.63 4.07 -6.21
C PHE A 33 10.05 4.59 -6.02
N ALA A 34 10.45 4.90 -4.77
CA ALA A 34 11.80 5.34 -4.46
C ALA A 34 12.85 4.29 -4.84
N LEU A 35 12.62 3.03 -4.49
CA LEU A 35 13.52 1.92 -4.85
C LEU A 35 13.62 1.74 -6.37
N SER A 36 12.49 1.78 -7.09
CA SER A 36 12.47 1.68 -8.54
C SER A 36 13.21 2.85 -9.21
N SER A 37 13.11 4.06 -8.65
CA SER A 37 13.77 5.26 -9.18
C SER A 37 15.30 5.13 -9.20
N ILE A 38 15.88 4.47 -8.19
CA ILE A 38 17.33 4.23 -8.11
C ILE A 38 17.80 3.42 -9.33
N PHE A 39 17.12 2.30 -9.63
CA PHE A 39 17.45 1.46 -10.77
C PHE A 39 17.21 2.16 -12.12
N ILE A 40 16.11 2.91 -12.24
CA ILE A 40 15.79 3.68 -13.45
C ILE A 40 16.87 4.74 -13.71
N THR A 41 17.33 5.43 -12.67
CA THR A 41 18.37 6.45 -12.78
C THR A 41 19.70 5.85 -13.24
N SER A 42 20.10 4.71 -12.66
CA SER A 42 21.30 3.98 -13.10
C SER A 42 21.17 3.49 -14.55
N PHE A 43 19.99 3.03 -14.96
CA PHE A 43 19.72 2.61 -16.32
C PHE A 43 19.81 3.77 -17.33
N LEU A 44 19.22 4.93 -17.01
CA LEU A 44 19.31 6.15 -17.81
C LEU A 44 20.76 6.63 -17.94
N ALA A 45 21.52 6.63 -16.85
CA ALA A 45 22.93 7.00 -16.87
C ALA A 45 23.73 6.10 -17.83
N PHE A 46 23.47 4.79 -17.83
CA PHE A 46 24.09 3.86 -18.77
C PHE A 46 23.71 4.14 -20.22
N LEU A 47 22.45 4.47 -20.50
CA LEU A 47 22.01 4.85 -21.85
C LEU A 47 22.71 6.11 -22.38
N ILE A 48 23.03 7.07 -21.50
CA ILE A 48 23.78 8.28 -21.87
C ILE A 48 25.23 7.95 -22.22
N ILE A 49 25.86 7.01 -21.50
CA ILE A 49 27.25 6.59 -21.74
C ILE A 49 27.35 5.67 -22.97
N LEU A 50 26.25 4.99 -23.33
CA LEU A 50 26.20 3.96 -24.37
C LEU A 50 26.80 4.36 -25.74
N PRO A 51 26.59 5.58 -26.27
CA PRO A 51 27.20 6.01 -27.53
C PRO A 51 28.73 6.05 -27.50
N GLY A 52 29.35 6.19 -26.32
CA GLY A 52 30.80 6.20 -26.13
C GLY A 52 31.46 4.82 -26.15
N VAL A 53 30.69 3.73 -26.17
CA VAL A 53 31.22 2.36 -26.13
C VAL A 53 31.62 1.90 -27.55
N ARG A 54 32.93 1.79 -27.78
CA ARG A 54 33.52 1.55 -29.12
C ARG A 54 33.52 0.08 -29.56
N HIS A 55 33.64 -0.87 -28.64
CA HIS A 55 33.66 -2.32 -28.92
C HIS A 55 32.76 -3.09 -27.94
N TYR A 56 32.22 -4.23 -28.36
CA TYR A 56 31.34 -5.11 -27.56
C TYR A 56 30.05 -4.45 -27.01
N ARG A 57 29.57 -3.37 -27.65
CA ARG A 57 28.40 -2.58 -27.22
C ARG A 57 27.19 -3.44 -26.83
N ILE A 58 26.83 -4.42 -27.67
CA ILE A 58 25.65 -5.28 -27.43
C ILE A 58 25.87 -6.18 -26.20
N ALA A 59 27.02 -6.84 -26.10
CA ALA A 59 27.33 -7.72 -24.98
C ALA A 59 27.35 -6.93 -23.65
N SER A 60 27.97 -5.75 -23.63
CA SER A 60 27.98 -4.87 -22.46
C SER A 60 26.59 -4.37 -22.09
N THR A 61 25.74 -4.04 -23.08
CA THR A 61 24.34 -3.67 -22.80
C THR A 61 23.57 -4.81 -22.18
N ILE A 62 23.64 -6.02 -22.74
CA ILE A 62 22.90 -7.18 -22.24
C ILE A 62 23.33 -7.49 -20.81
N ALA A 63 24.64 -7.52 -20.55
CA ALA A 63 25.17 -7.79 -19.21
C ALA A 63 24.70 -6.75 -18.18
N PHE A 64 24.72 -5.46 -18.53
CA PHE A 64 24.28 -4.39 -17.65
C PHE A 64 22.76 -4.40 -17.42
N VAL A 65 21.96 -4.60 -18.47
CA VAL A 65 20.50 -4.70 -18.34
C VAL A 65 20.13 -5.90 -17.48
N LEU A 66 20.76 -7.05 -17.69
CA LEU A 66 20.53 -8.24 -16.86
C LEU A 66 20.90 -8.00 -15.39
N SER A 67 22.04 -7.37 -15.09
CA SER A 67 22.43 -7.11 -13.71
C SER A 67 21.47 -6.13 -13.00
N VAL A 68 21.11 -5.04 -13.68
CA VAL A 68 20.16 -4.04 -13.14
C VAL A 68 18.77 -4.64 -12.95
N THR A 69 18.28 -5.44 -13.90
CA THR A 69 16.96 -6.07 -13.81
C THR A 69 16.91 -7.12 -12.72
N VAL A 70 17.93 -7.98 -12.58
CA VAL A 70 18.01 -8.96 -11.48
C VAL A 70 18.03 -8.25 -10.13
N GLY A 71 18.87 -7.22 -9.98
CA GLY A 71 18.90 -6.42 -8.75
C GLY A 71 17.56 -5.76 -8.43
N ALA A 72 16.90 -5.19 -9.44
CA ALA A 72 15.58 -4.57 -9.28
C ALA A 72 14.52 -5.59 -8.86
N ILE A 73 14.49 -6.77 -9.50
CA ILE A 73 13.54 -7.83 -9.18
C ILE A 73 13.71 -8.29 -7.73
N ILE A 74 14.95 -8.52 -7.26
CA ILE A 74 15.22 -8.97 -5.89
C ILE A 74 14.72 -7.92 -4.88
N ILE A 75 15.13 -6.66 -5.03
CA ILE A 75 14.75 -5.59 -4.10
C ILE A 75 13.23 -5.35 -4.09
N ILE A 76 12.60 -5.29 -5.27
CA ILE A 76 11.15 -5.08 -5.37
C ILE A 76 10.40 -6.27 -4.76
N SER A 77 10.85 -7.50 -4.99
CA SER A 77 10.20 -8.71 -4.43
C SER A 77 10.24 -8.74 -2.90
N ILE A 78 11.28 -8.19 -2.26
CA ILE A 78 11.37 -8.11 -0.79
C ILE A 78 10.32 -7.13 -0.22
N HIS A 79 10.06 -6.01 -0.92
CA HIS A 79 9.23 -4.92 -0.41
C HIS A 79 7.77 -4.95 -0.89
N HIS A 80 7.50 -5.53 -2.07
CA HIS A 80 6.19 -5.54 -2.69
C HIS A 80 5.25 -6.60 -2.06
N PRO A 81 4.05 -6.22 -1.60
CA PRO A 81 3.16 -7.13 -0.88
C PRO A 81 2.28 -7.96 -1.81
N SER A 82 2.83 -8.72 -2.76
CA SER A 82 2.00 -9.53 -3.68
C SER A 82 2.53 -10.94 -3.86
N TRP A 83 3.02 -11.51 -2.77
CA TRP A 83 3.38 -12.93 -2.70
C TRP A 83 2.15 -13.82 -2.69
N HIS A 84 1.08 -13.37 -2.03
CA HIS A 84 -0.21 -14.04 -2.05
C HIS A 84 -1.32 -13.00 -2.07
N GLN A 85 -2.29 -13.12 -2.96
CA GLN A 85 -3.39 -12.17 -3.08
C GLN A 85 -4.73 -12.88 -3.22
N GLY A 86 -5.76 -12.29 -2.62
CA GLY A 86 -7.13 -12.74 -2.77
C GLY A 86 -8.08 -11.56 -2.68
N SER A 87 -9.14 -11.58 -3.49
CA SER A 87 -10.22 -10.60 -3.41
C SER A 87 -11.57 -11.28 -3.47
N ILE A 88 -12.51 -10.79 -2.68
CA ILE A 88 -13.86 -11.34 -2.60
C ILE A 88 -14.87 -10.22 -2.35
N ARG A 89 -16.03 -10.32 -3.00
CA ARG A 89 -17.16 -9.43 -2.72
C ARG A 89 -17.89 -9.93 -1.49
N ILE A 90 -18.09 -9.05 -0.52
CA ILE A 90 -18.72 -9.34 0.75
C ILE A 90 -19.91 -8.42 0.98
N TYR A 91 -20.89 -8.92 1.73
CA TYR A 91 -22.01 -8.14 2.24
C TYR A 91 -22.04 -8.29 3.76
N SER A 92 -21.50 -7.29 4.47
CA SER A 92 -21.19 -7.43 5.89
C SER A 92 -21.43 -6.14 6.68
N ALA A 93 -21.61 -6.26 7.99
CA ALA A 93 -21.65 -5.11 8.89
C ALA A 93 -20.34 -4.31 8.80
N TYR A 94 -20.45 -2.98 8.75
CA TYR A 94 -19.31 -2.09 8.54
C TYR A 94 -18.77 -1.47 9.83
N ARG A 95 -19.66 -0.91 10.67
CA ARG A 95 -19.30 -0.11 11.85
C ARG A 95 -20.12 -0.49 13.07
N ALA A 96 -19.55 -0.26 14.25
CA ALA A 96 -20.24 -0.35 15.53
C ALA A 96 -21.44 0.59 15.61
N PHE A 97 -22.45 0.19 16.40
CA PHE A 97 -23.66 0.98 16.69
C PHE A 97 -24.52 1.29 15.45
N THR A 98 -24.41 0.51 14.39
CA THR A 98 -25.21 0.66 13.17
C THR A 98 -25.50 -0.73 12.59
N SER A 99 -26.75 -0.93 12.14
CA SER A 99 -27.19 -2.18 11.50
C SER A 99 -26.92 -2.23 10.00
N ASP A 100 -26.39 -1.14 9.43
CA ASP A 100 -26.13 -1.02 8.00
C ASP A 100 -25.08 -2.02 7.55
N LYS A 101 -25.39 -2.66 6.42
CA LYS A 101 -24.51 -3.61 5.76
C LYS A 101 -23.89 -2.94 4.55
N LEU A 102 -22.60 -3.15 4.39
CA LEU A 102 -21.81 -2.64 3.29
C LEU A 102 -21.60 -3.76 2.27
N ASP A 103 -21.95 -3.47 1.02
CA ASP A 103 -21.52 -4.25 -0.14
C ASP A 103 -20.16 -3.72 -0.60
N ALA A 104 -19.11 -4.53 -0.42
CA ALA A 104 -17.75 -4.12 -0.70
C ALA A 104 -16.90 -5.28 -1.24
N ILE A 105 -15.85 -4.91 -1.96
CA ILE A 105 -14.79 -5.83 -2.35
C ILE A 105 -13.71 -5.77 -1.27
N LEU A 106 -13.53 -6.89 -0.58
CA LEU A 106 -12.46 -7.10 0.38
C LEU A 106 -11.28 -7.76 -0.33
N GLY A 107 -10.13 -7.09 -0.32
CA GLY A 107 -8.88 -7.59 -0.85
C GLY A 107 -7.86 -7.79 0.25
N VAL A 108 -7.13 -8.89 0.19
CA VAL A 108 -5.97 -9.16 1.06
C VAL A 108 -4.78 -9.42 0.16
N ARG A 109 -3.69 -8.69 0.43
CA ARG A 109 -2.43 -8.79 -0.29
C ARG A 109 -1.32 -9.05 0.73
N MET A 110 -0.81 -10.26 0.73
CA MET A 110 0.23 -10.73 1.63
C MET A 110 1.61 -10.48 1.04
N GLY A 111 2.44 -9.73 1.77
CA GLY A 111 3.86 -9.61 1.54
C GLY A 111 4.67 -10.50 2.49
N LEU A 112 5.99 -10.27 2.53
CA LEU A 112 6.89 -11.00 3.42
C LEU A 112 6.99 -10.36 4.82
N LYS A 113 6.95 -9.02 4.89
CA LYS A 113 7.05 -8.25 6.15
C LYS A 113 5.72 -7.72 6.64
N HIS A 114 4.85 -7.39 5.69
CA HIS A 114 3.61 -6.66 5.90
C HIS A 114 2.50 -7.20 5.01
N LEU A 115 1.26 -7.00 5.43
CA LEU A 115 0.08 -7.32 4.66
C LEU A 115 -0.73 -6.06 4.40
N ASN A 116 -1.34 -5.97 3.22
CA ASN A 116 -2.24 -4.88 2.87
C ASN A 116 -3.66 -5.43 2.77
N VAL A 117 -4.59 -4.79 3.48
CA VAL A 117 -6.02 -5.07 3.41
C VAL A 117 -6.71 -3.91 2.73
N THR A 118 -7.40 -4.19 1.64
CA THR A 118 -8.21 -3.20 0.92
C THR A 118 -9.68 -3.49 1.12
N LEU A 119 -10.47 -2.45 1.40
CA LEU A 119 -11.93 -2.53 1.44
C LEU A 119 -12.49 -1.42 0.57
N THR A 120 -13.08 -1.77 -0.56
CA THR A 120 -13.64 -0.81 -1.52
C THR A 120 -15.14 -1.04 -1.66
N SER A 121 -15.95 -0.03 -1.36
CA SER A 121 -17.41 -0.08 -1.56
C SER A 121 -17.75 -0.26 -3.04
N VAL A 122 -18.74 -1.10 -3.34
CA VAL A 122 -19.31 -1.19 -4.69
C VAL A 122 -20.41 -0.15 -4.79
N PRO A 123 -20.34 0.81 -5.73
CA PRO A 123 -21.37 1.83 -5.86
C PRO A 123 -22.68 1.15 -6.26
N THR A 124 -23.67 1.23 -5.37
CA THR A 124 -25.03 0.77 -5.66
C THR A 124 -25.81 1.96 -6.17
N SER A 125 -26.42 1.85 -7.33
CA SER A 125 -27.17 2.91 -8.03
C SER A 125 -28.47 3.35 -7.34
N GLY A 126 -28.67 2.98 -6.06
CA GLY A 126 -29.81 3.36 -5.23
C GLY A 126 -29.54 4.61 -4.39
N THR A 127 -30.48 5.54 -4.44
CA THR A 127 -30.43 6.96 -4.06
C THR A 127 -30.21 7.27 -2.56
N GLU A 128 -29.90 6.31 -1.68
CA GLU A 128 -30.01 6.52 -0.22
C GLU A 128 -28.70 6.42 0.57
N GLN A 129 -27.56 6.09 -0.05
CA GLN A 129 -26.28 5.90 0.67
C GLN A 129 -25.11 6.71 0.08
N TYR A 130 -25.31 8.01 -0.15
CA TYR A 130 -24.24 8.91 -0.63
C TYR A 130 -22.98 8.90 0.26
N SER A 131 -23.11 8.65 1.56
CA SER A 131 -21.99 8.61 2.51
C SER A 131 -21.12 7.34 2.41
N LEU A 132 -21.63 6.25 1.83
CA LEU A 132 -20.92 4.97 1.69
C LEU A 132 -20.38 4.73 0.27
N ASN A 133 -20.73 5.57 -0.70
CA ASN A 133 -20.52 5.32 -2.12
C ASN A 133 -19.07 5.57 -2.64
N ASP A 134 -18.12 5.95 -1.79
CA ASP A 134 -16.70 6.08 -2.19
C ASP A 134 -15.73 5.66 -1.06
N LEU A 135 -16.11 4.69 -0.24
CA LEU A 135 -15.25 4.19 0.82
C LEU A 135 -14.15 3.31 0.24
N LYS A 136 -12.90 3.81 0.32
CA LYS A 136 -11.70 3.09 -0.09
C LYS A 136 -10.72 3.04 1.07
N TYR A 137 -10.62 1.88 1.71
CA TYR A 137 -9.59 1.61 2.70
C TYR A 137 -8.43 0.85 2.07
N ASN A 138 -7.22 1.21 2.49
CA ASN A 138 -5.98 0.52 2.17
C ASN A 138 -5.10 0.58 3.42
N GLU A 139 -5.22 -0.42 4.29
CA GLU A 139 -4.51 -0.48 5.56
C GLU A 139 -3.35 -1.48 5.46
N ARG A 140 -2.18 -1.09 5.99
CA ARG A 140 -0.97 -1.92 6.01
C ARG A 140 -0.68 -2.36 7.44
N PHE A 141 -0.52 -3.66 7.65
CA PHE A 141 -0.20 -4.25 8.95
C PHE A 141 1.13 -4.99 8.90
N GLU A 142 2.00 -4.71 9.87
CA GLU A 142 3.30 -5.36 9.97
C GLU A 142 3.20 -6.61 10.84
N PHE A 143 3.67 -7.74 10.32
CA PHE A 143 3.44 -9.03 10.97
C PHE A 143 4.68 -9.86 11.20
N LEU A 144 5.87 -9.40 10.81
CA LEU A 144 7.09 -10.21 10.86
C LEU A 144 7.48 -10.64 12.28
N ASN A 145 7.19 -9.82 13.30
CA ASN A 145 7.44 -10.15 14.70
C ASN A 145 6.18 -10.75 15.35
N VAL A 146 6.36 -11.65 16.32
CA VAL A 146 5.23 -12.30 17.03
C VAL A 146 4.36 -11.25 17.72
N PHE A 147 4.98 -10.28 18.40
CA PHE A 147 4.28 -9.22 19.12
C PHE A 147 3.72 -8.12 18.22
N SER A 148 4.22 -7.99 16.97
CA SER A 148 3.79 -6.88 16.11
C SER A 148 2.32 -7.04 15.70
N MET A 149 1.86 -8.28 15.54
CA MET A 149 0.49 -8.52 15.09
C MET A 149 -0.56 -8.25 16.17
N GLU A 150 -0.29 -8.62 17.42
CA GLU A 150 -1.16 -8.31 18.55
C GLU A 150 -1.23 -6.80 18.80
N MET A 151 -0.08 -6.11 18.71
CA MET A 151 -0.01 -4.66 18.83
C MET A 151 -0.77 -3.94 17.70
N GLU A 152 -0.64 -4.41 16.46
CA GLU A 152 -1.38 -3.86 15.32
C GLU A 152 -2.88 -4.14 15.43
N LEU A 153 -3.30 -5.28 16.01
CA LEU A 153 -4.70 -5.54 16.32
C LEU A 153 -5.24 -4.53 17.35
N GLU A 154 -4.54 -4.32 18.46
CA GLU A 154 -4.93 -3.37 19.50
C GLU A 154 -5.04 -1.94 18.93
N LYS A 155 -4.05 -1.53 18.14
CA LYS A 155 -4.02 -0.24 17.45
C LYS A 155 -5.18 -0.09 16.46
N SER A 156 -5.50 -1.15 15.72
CA SER A 156 -6.62 -1.17 14.77
C SER A 156 -7.98 -1.06 15.46
N LEU A 157 -8.13 -1.72 16.61
CA LEU A 157 -9.31 -1.61 17.46
C LEU A 157 -9.47 -0.19 18.01
N LYS A 158 -8.39 0.42 18.52
CA LYS A 158 -8.38 1.82 18.99
C LYS A 158 -8.68 2.82 17.87
N LYS A 159 -8.17 2.58 16.66
CA LYS A 159 -8.45 3.39 15.46
C LYS A 159 -9.92 3.25 14.99
N GLY A 160 -10.60 2.17 15.37
CA GLY A 160 -11.99 1.91 14.99
C GLY A 160 -12.12 1.51 13.51
N LEU A 161 -11.22 0.66 13.01
CA LEU A 161 -11.28 0.16 11.64
C LEU A 161 -12.58 -0.63 11.36
N PRO A 162 -13.01 -0.72 10.09
CA PRO A 162 -14.19 -1.51 9.72
C PRO A 162 -14.09 -2.97 10.15
N TYR A 163 -15.22 -3.56 10.54
CA TYR A 163 -15.27 -4.94 11.03
C TYR A 163 -14.64 -5.98 10.09
N PRO A 164 -14.83 -5.93 8.75
CA PRO A 164 -14.20 -6.90 7.86
C PRO A 164 -12.67 -6.88 7.90
N ILE A 165 -12.08 -5.69 8.06
CA ILE A 165 -10.62 -5.53 8.16
C ILE A 165 -10.13 -6.09 9.50
N LEU A 166 -10.82 -5.73 10.60
CA LEU A 166 -10.51 -6.24 11.93
C LEU A 166 -10.58 -7.77 11.98
N LYS A 167 -11.55 -8.37 11.30
CA LYS A 167 -11.70 -9.83 11.27
C LYS A 167 -10.50 -10.55 10.64
N ILE A 168 -9.90 -9.98 9.59
CA ILE A 168 -8.69 -10.53 8.96
C ILE A 168 -7.51 -10.48 9.93
N ILE A 169 -7.30 -9.34 10.60
CA ILE A 169 -6.18 -9.18 11.55
C ILE A 169 -6.37 -10.12 12.74
N GLU A 170 -7.59 -10.22 13.26
CA GLU A 170 -7.95 -11.15 14.32
C GLU A 170 -7.60 -12.59 13.90
N TYR A 171 -8.02 -13.01 12.70
CA TYR A 171 -7.72 -14.34 12.16
C TYR A 171 -6.22 -14.64 12.07
N LEU A 172 -5.41 -13.65 11.68
CA LEU A 172 -3.96 -13.82 11.60
C LEU A 172 -3.32 -13.82 12.99
N SER A 173 -3.87 -13.05 13.94
CA SER A 173 -3.31 -12.90 15.29
C SER A 173 -3.50 -14.14 16.16
N VAL A 174 -4.57 -14.89 15.93
CA VAL A 174 -4.90 -16.11 16.67
C VAL A 174 -3.97 -17.26 16.24
N ASP A 175 -3.31 -17.90 17.20
CA ASP A 175 -2.45 -19.10 16.99
C ASP A 175 -3.03 -20.33 17.72
N ARG A 176 -4.36 -20.42 17.83
CA ARG A 176 -5.09 -21.48 18.55
C ARG A 176 -6.20 -22.08 17.69
N ALA A 177 -6.69 -23.26 18.07
CA ALA A 177 -7.82 -23.95 17.45
C ALA A 177 -7.66 -24.31 15.94
N GLY A 178 -6.44 -24.60 15.49
CA GLY A 178 -6.15 -25.03 14.11
C GLY A 178 -5.92 -23.88 13.11
N PHE A 179 -6.04 -22.63 13.56
CA PHE A 179 -5.72 -21.45 12.76
C PHE A 179 -4.24 -21.07 12.92
N ILE A 180 -3.36 -21.82 12.27
CA ILE A 180 -1.89 -21.62 12.33
C ILE A 180 -1.33 -20.72 11.21
N TRP A 181 -2.21 -20.13 10.40
CA TRP A 181 -1.84 -19.36 9.22
C TRP A 181 -0.95 -18.16 9.55
N GLY A 182 -1.28 -17.41 10.61
CA GLY A 182 -0.47 -16.26 11.02
C GLY A 182 0.97 -16.64 11.32
N ARG A 183 1.18 -17.74 12.06
CA ARG A 183 2.53 -18.26 12.36
C ARG A 183 3.25 -18.76 11.11
N GLN A 184 2.57 -19.48 10.22
CA GLN A 184 3.16 -19.98 9.00
C GLN A 184 3.62 -18.84 8.08
N TYR A 185 2.76 -17.85 7.83
CA TYR A 185 3.13 -16.69 7.02
C TYR A 185 4.30 -15.91 7.62
N ARG A 186 4.39 -15.79 8.95
CA ARG A 186 5.55 -15.17 9.63
C ARG A 186 6.85 -15.91 9.35
N LEU A 187 6.85 -17.23 9.55
CA LEU A 187 8.04 -18.06 9.34
C LEU A 187 8.48 -18.04 7.88
N THR A 188 7.54 -18.25 6.96
CA THR A 188 7.81 -18.18 5.52
C THR A 188 8.36 -16.80 5.15
N GLY A 189 7.72 -15.72 5.59
CA GLY A 189 8.19 -14.36 5.36
C GLY A 189 9.61 -14.15 5.85
N HIS A 190 9.92 -14.55 7.09
CA HIS A 190 11.25 -14.42 7.67
C HIS A 190 12.32 -15.17 6.86
N TYR A 191 12.12 -16.46 6.56
CA TYR A 191 13.10 -17.25 5.82
C TYR A 191 13.25 -16.79 4.36
N THR A 192 12.15 -16.43 3.69
CA THR A 192 12.23 -15.91 2.31
C THR A 192 12.97 -14.58 2.26
N ILE A 193 12.80 -13.70 3.26
CA ILE A 193 13.58 -12.46 3.35
C ILE A 193 15.06 -12.79 3.53
N CYS A 194 15.42 -13.71 4.42
CA CYS A 194 16.81 -14.12 4.62
C CYS A 194 17.46 -14.75 3.39
N LEU A 195 16.68 -15.41 2.52
CA LEU A 195 17.19 -15.99 1.27
C LEU A 195 17.34 -14.98 0.13
N LEU A 196 16.54 -13.92 0.14
CA LEU A 196 16.58 -12.86 -0.87
C LEU A 196 17.56 -11.72 -0.52
N TRP A 197 17.91 -11.58 0.76
CA TRP A 197 18.90 -10.63 1.25
C TRP A 197 20.33 -11.12 1.00
#